data_AF-A0AAW6XFB9-F1
#
_entry.id   AF-A0AAW6XFB9-F1
#
_cell.length_a   1.000
_cell.length_b   1.000
_cell.length_c   1.000
_cell.angle_alpha   90.00
_cell.angle_beta   90.00
_cell.angle_gamma   90.00
#
_symmetry.space_group_name_H-M   'P 1'
#
loop_
_entity.id
_entity.type
_entity.pdbx_description
1 polymer ?
#
loop_
_entity_poly.entity_id
_entity_poly.type
_entity_poly.pdbx_seq_one_letter_code
_entity_poly.pdbx_strand_id
1 'polypeptide(L)'
;ARKVTDKPSLLMCKTVIGFGSPNKAGTHDVHGAALGAAEVAATRERLGWKYAAFEIPQDIYAQWDAKEAGQAKEAVWNDKFAAYAKAFPEQAAEFKRRMNGELPADWKADAKAFVEKLQANPA
;
A
#
# COMPACT_ATOMS: atom_id res chain seq x y z
N ALA A 1 -3.50 -20.71 -5.44
CA ALA A 1 -2.91 -19.44 -4.96
C ALA A 1 -2.11 -19.64 -3.67
N ARG A 2 -2.70 -19.66 -2.46
CA ARG A 2 -1.92 -19.65 -1.19
C ARG A 2 -0.84 -20.72 -1.01
N LYS A 3 -0.99 -21.91 -1.62
CA LYS A 3 0.00 -23.02 -1.56
C LYS A 3 1.00 -23.03 -2.72
N VAL A 4 0.78 -22.22 -3.76
CA VAL A 4 1.67 -22.10 -4.92
C VAL A 4 2.62 -20.95 -4.61
N THR A 5 3.88 -21.25 -4.37
CA THR A 5 4.89 -20.28 -3.90
C THR A 5 5.92 -19.92 -4.98
N ASP A 6 5.79 -20.48 -6.19
CA ASP A 6 6.75 -20.38 -7.30
C ASP A 6 6.20 -19.60 -8.50
N LYS A 7 4.95 -19.10 -8.44
CA LYS A 7 4.27 -18.39 -9.54
C LYS A 7 3.43 -17.22 -9.02
N PRO A 8 3.32 -16.11 -9.75
CA PRO A 8 2.36 -15.06 -9.42
C PRO A 8 0.93 -15.59 -9.53
N SER A 9 0.01 -15.01 -8.75
CA SER A 9 -1.42 -15.36 -8.79
C SER A 9 -2.22 -14.22 -9.39
N LEU A 10 -3.05 -14.52 -10.39
CA LEU A 10 -4.13 -13.64 -10.84
C LEU A 10 -5.43 -14.10 -10.17
N LEU A 11 -6.03 -13.25 -9.33
CA LEU A 11 -7.34 -13.51 -8.74
C LEU A 11 -8.41 -12.80 -9.58
N MET A 12 -9.10 -13.57 -10.42
CA MET A 12 -10.17 -13.05 -11.27
C MET A 12 -11.45 -12.84 -10.46
N CYS A 13 -11.54 -11.70 -9.77
CA CYS A 13 -12.71 -11.32 -8.98
C CYS A 13 -13.82 -10.76 -9.89
N LYS A 14 -14.78 -11.60 -10.26
CA LYS A 14 -15.99 -11.15 -10.98
C LYS A 14 -16.85 -10.29 -10.05
N THR A 15 -17.05 -9.03 -10.41
CA THR A 15 -17.84 -8.05 -9.65
C THR A 15 -18.83 -7.33 -10.55
N VAL A 16 -19.72 -6.53 -9.95
CA VAL A 16 -20.60 -5.60 -10.68
C VAL A 16 -20.13 -4.18 -10.37
N ILE A 17 -19.73 -3.42 -11.38
CA ILE A 17 -19.34 -2.02 -11.18
C ILE A 17 -20.53 -1.21 -10.63
N GLY A 18 -20.29 -0.37 -9.63
CA GLY A 18 -21.36 0.38 -8.96
C GLY A 18 -22.36 -0.48 -8.18
N PHE A 19 -21.99 -1.71 -7.78
CA PHE A 19 -22.85 -2.60 -6.97
C PHE A 19 -23.55 -1.83 -5.83
N GLY A 20 -24.86 -2.05 -5.70
CA GLY A 20 -25.72 -1.34 -4.75
C GLY A 20 -26.55 -0.22 -5.38
N SER A 21 -26.08 0.42 -6.46
CA SER A 21 -26.89 1.38 -7.21
C SER A 21 -28.01 0.66 -7.97
N PRO A 22 -29.30 0.97 -7.69
CA PRO A 22 -30.41 0.33 -8.40
C PRO A 22 -30.44 0.65 -9.90
N ASN A 23 -30.14 1.89 -10.30
CA ASN A 23 -30.34 2.31 -11.69
C ASN A 23 -29.06 2.32 -12.53
N LYS A 24 -27.88 2.33 -11.90
CA LYS A 24 -26.60 2.48 -12.60
C LYS A 24 -25.61 1.34 -12.37
N ALA A 25 -25.88 0.38 -11.48
CA ALA A 25 -25.00 -0.78 -11.32
C ALA A 25 -24.88 -1.57 -12.65
N GLY A 26 -23.65 -1.91 -13.02
CA GLY A 26 -23.35 -2.64 -14.26
C GLY A 26 -23.29 -1.76 -15.53
N THR A 27 -23.48 -0.44 -15.44
CA THR A 27 -23.39 0.47 -16.59
C THR A 27 -22.08 1.27 -16.60
N HIS A 28 -21.78 1.97 -17.69
CA HIS A 28 -20.59 2.82 -17.77
C HIS A 28 -20.75 4.14 -16.99
N ASP A 29 -21.98 4.56 -16.68
CA ASP A 29 -22.25 5.87 -16.06
C ASP A 29 -21.72 5.99 -14.63
N VAL A 30 -21.46 4.87 -13.96
CA VAL A 30 -20.85 4.84 -12.61
C VAL A 30 -19.33 4.93 -12.62
N HIS A 31 -18.70 4.91 -13.80
CA HIS A 31 -17.23 4.81 -13.89
C HIS A 31 -16.51 6.06 -13.38
N GLY A 32 -16.93 7.24 -13.83
CA GLY A 32 -16.19 8.50 -13.62
C GLY A 32 -17.03 9.70 -13.25
N ALA A 33 -18.33 9.52 -12.99
CA ALA A 33 -19.25 10.58 -12.62
C ALA A 33 -19.93 10.30 -11.28
N ALA A 34 -20.26 11.36 -10.54
CA ALA A 34 -21.03 11.23 -9.31
C ALA A 34 -22.40 10.59 -9.60
N LEU A 35 -22.88 9.73 -8.68
CA LEU A 35 -24.16 9.05 -8.85
C LEU A 35 -25.33 10.05 -8.91
N GLY A 36 -25.25 11.14 -8.14
CA GLY A 36 -26.32 12.12 -7.93
C GLY A 36 -27.12 11.82 -6.67
N ALA A 37 -27.68 12.85 -6.03
CA ALA A 37 -28.32 12.72 -4.71
C ALA A 37 -29.46 11.70 -4.65
N ALA A 38 -30.32 11.68 -5.68
CA ALA A 38 -31.43 10.72 -5.77
C ALA A 38 -30.91 9.26 -5.86
N GLU A 39 -29.90 9.02 -6.69
CA GLU A 39 -29.31 7.69 -6.85
C GLU A 39 -28.57 7.23 -5.59
N VAL A 40 -27.91 8.17 -4.90
CA VAL A 40 -27.26 7.92 -3.61
C VAL A 40 -28.28 7.52 -2.53
N ALA A 41 -29.44 8.19 -2.49
CA ALA A 41 -30.51 7.83 -1.55
C ALA A 41 -31.06 6.42 -1.84
N ALA A 42 -31.35 6.12 -3.10
CA ALA A 42 -31.83 4.79 -3.52
C ALA A 42 -30.78 3.68 -3.28
N THR A 43 -29.50 4.00 -3.45
CA THR A 43 -28.39 3.08 -3.14
C THR A 43 -28.32 2.78 -1.64
N ARG A 44 -28.46 3.79 -0.79
CA ARG A 44 -28.50 3.60 0.68
C ARG A 44 -29.65 2.68 1.09
N GLU A 45 -30.84 2.92 0.55
CA GLU A 45 -32.02 2.07 0.79
C GLU A 45 -31.75 0.62 0.38
N ARG A 46 -31.25 0.39 -0.84
CA ARG A 46 -30.93 -0.96 -1.34
C ARG A 46 -29.88 -1.69 -0.50
N LEU A 47 -28.89 -0.97 0.05
CA LEU A 47 -27.83 -1.55 0.89
C LEU A 47 -28.22 -1.65 2.36
N GLY A 48 -29.39 -1.12 2.77
CA GLY A 48 -29.74 -0.99 4.19
C GLY A 48 -28.81 -0.05 4.95
N TRP A 49 -28.13 0.87 4.27
CA TRP A 49 -27.20 1.82 4.87
C TRP A 49 -27.94 3.05 5.41
N LYS A 50 -28.20 3.06 6.70
CA LYS A 50 -29.00 4.09 7.39
C LYS A 50 -28.24 5.35 7.82
N TYR A 51 -26.92 5.34 7.76
CA TYR A 51 -26.10 6.44 8.28
C TYR A 51 -25.96 7.57 7.26
N ALA A 52 -25.87 8.81 7.76
CA ALA A 52 -25.73 10.01 6.96
C ALA A 52 -24.40 10.04 6.17
N ALA A 53 -24.21 11.09 5.38
CA ALA A 53 -22.93 11.30 4.70
C ALA A 53 -21.81 11.46 5.74
N PHE A 54 -20.76 10.65 5.58
CA PHE A 54 -19.58 10.63 6.46
C PHE A 54 -19.84 10.22 7.92
N GLU A 55 -21.02 9.68 8.22
CA GLU A 55 -21.32 9.07 9.51
C GLU A 55 -20.97 7.58 9.47
N ILE A 56 -20.06 7.16 10.34
CA ILE A 56 -19.68 5.76 10.53
C ILE A 56 -19.87 5.44 12.02
N PRO A 57 -20.69 4.43 12.37
CA PRO A 57 -20.93 4.07 13.77
C PRO A 57 -19.71 3.39 14.40
N GLN A 58 -19.64 3.45 15.73
CA GLN A 58 -18.47 2.99 16.49
C GLN A 58 -18.21 1.49 16.38
N ASP A 59 -19.25 0.68 16.23
CA ASP A 59 -19.15 -0.78 16.05
C ASP A 59 -18.47 -1.15 14.73
N ILE A 60 -18.75 -0.40 13.65
CA ILE A 60 -18.04 -0.53 12.38
C ILE A 60 -16.58 -0.10 12.56
N TYR A 61 -16.30 1.04 13.20
CA TYR A 61 -14.92 1.43 13.49
C TYR A 61 -14.15 0.36 14.26
N ALA A 62 -14.74 -0.21 15.31
CA ALA A 62 -14.10 -1.24 16.12
C ALA A 62 -13.77 -2.51 15.31
N GLN A 63 -14.61 -2.89 14.35
CA GLN A 63 -14.35 -4.04 13.47
C GLN A 63 -13.27 -3.76 12.40
N TRP A 64 -13.13 -2.51 11.99
CA TRP A 64 -12.16 -2.09 10.98
C TRP A 64 -10.82 -1.63 11.57
N ASP A 65 -10.77 -1.35 12.87
CA ASP A 65 -9.57 -0.84 13.51
C ASP A 65 -8.43 -1.87 13.47
N ALA A 66 -7.35 -1.50 12.80
CA ALA A 66 -6.16 -2.34 12.66
C ALA A 66 -4.97 -1.79 13.45
N LYS A 67 -5.16 -0.76 14.30
CA LYS A 67 -4.05 -0.09 14.98
C LYS A 67 -3.32 -1.02 15.93
N GLU A 68 -4.04 -1.73 16.80
CA GLU A 68 -3.46 -2.67 17.75
C GLU A 68 -2.78 -3.85 17.03
N ALA A 69 -3.48 -4.46 16.07
CA ALA A 69 -2.95 -5.57 15.29
C ALA A 69 -1.71 -5.17 14.46
N GLY A 70 -1.69 -3.94 13.94
CA GLY A 70 -0.55 -3.36 13.22
C GLY A 70 0.65 -3.14 14.15
N GLN A 71 0.41 -2.47 15.28
CA GLN A 71 1.43 -2.18 16.30
C GLN A 71 2.06 -3.47 16.85
N ALA A 72 1.28 -4.51 17.11
CA ALA A 72 1.79 -5.80 17.55
C ALA A 72 2.68 -6.48 16.49
N LYS A 73 2.28 -6.44 15.20
CA LYS A 73 3.09 -7.01 14.11
C LYS A 73 4.38 -6.23 13.89
N GLU A 74 4.32 -4.91 13.97
CA GLU A 74 5.48 -4.05 13.83
C GLU A 74 6.46 -4.23 15.00
N ALA A 75 5.97 -4.31 16.24
CA ALA A 75 6.81 -4.60 17.41
C ALA A 75 7.59 -5.92 17.22
N VAL A 76 6.90 -6.99 16.80
CA VAL A 76 7.54 -8.28 16.51
C VAL A 76 8.57 -8.16 15.38
N TRP A 77 8.33 -7.33 14.37
CA TRP A 77 9.29 -7.09 13.30
C TRP A 77 10.51 -6.29 13.78
N ASN A 78 10.29 -5.28 14.62
CA ASN A 78 11.37 -4.46 15.21
C ASN A 78 12.30 -5.31 16.08
N ASP A 79 11.78 -6.23 16.87
CA ASP A 79 12.60 -7.17 17.65
C ASP A 79 13.44 -8.09 16.75
N LYS A 80 12.85 -8.61 15.66
CA LYS A 80 13.57 -9.40 14.66
C LYS A 80 14.66 -8.57 13.98
N PHE A 81 14.37 -7.32 13.64
CA PHE A 81 15.33 -6.44 13.00
C PHE A 81 16.45 -6.03 13.95
N ALA A 82 16.18 -5.84 15.24
CA ALA A 82 17.19 -5.60 16.26
C ALA A 82 18.14 -6.81 16.42
N ALA A 83 17.59 -8.03 16.47
CA ALA A 83 18.39 -9.25 16.48
C ALA A 83 19.23 -9.40 15.21
N TYR A 84 18.65 -9.10 14.04
CA TYR A 84 19.35 -9.07 12.75
C TYR A 84 20.51 -8.07 12.75
N ALA A 85 20.29 -6.84 13.22
CA ALA A 85 21.31 -5.81 13.27
C ALA A 85 22.47 -6.15 14.21
N LYS A 86 22.21 -6.90 15.30
CA LYS A 86 23.26 -7.42 16.17
C LYS A 86 24.11 -8.49 15.49
N ALA A 87 23.50 -9.36 14.69
CA ALA A 87 24.19 -10.44 13.98
C ALA A 87 24.86 -9.99 12.68
N PHE A 88 24.31 -8.97 12.01
CA PHE A 88 24.70 -8.49 10.68
C PHE A 88 24.76 -6.95 10.64
N PRO A 89 25.70 -6.31 11.38
CA PRO A 89 25.70 -4.86 11.57
C PRO A 89 25.86 -4.07 10.27
N GLU A 90 26.75 -4.50 9.37
CA GLU A 90 26.98 -3.83 8.09
C GLU A 90 25.75 -3.94 7.17
N GLN A 91 25.15 -5.13 7.06
CA GLN A 91 23.98 -5.34 6.22
C GLN A 91 22.73 -4.63 6.78
N ALA A 92 22.61 -4.51 8.10
CA ALA A 92 21.54 -3.73 8.72
C ALA A 92 21.70 -2.23 8.48
N ALA A 93 22.93 -1.70 8.51
CA ALA A 93 23.21 -0.32 8.12
C ALA A 93 22.85 -0.08 6.64
N GLU A 94 23.24 -0.99 5.75
CA GLU A 94 22.90 -0.92 4.32
C GLU A 94 21.39 -1.04 4.07
N PHE A 95 20.69 -1.91 4.81
CA PHE A 95 19.24 -2.01 4.73
C PHE A 95 18.59 -0.68 5.10
N LYS A 96 18.97 -0.07 6.23
CA LYS A 96 18.42 1.23 6.65
C LYS A 96 18.69 2.33 5.63
N ARG A 97 19.95 2.47 5.18
CA ARG A 97 20.33 3.46 4.16
C ARG A 97 19.46 3.34 2.91
N ARG A 98 19.31 2.12 2.38
CA ARG A 98 18.51 1.86 1.18
C ARG A 98 17.02 2.11 1.39
N MET A 99 16.47 1.72 2.55
CA MET A 99 15.06 1.98 2.88
C MET A 99 14.76 3.47 3.08
N ASN A 100 15.74 4.24 3.55
CA ASN A 100 15.64 5.70 3.65
C ASN A 100 15.88 6.41 2.30
N GLY A 101 16.24 5.69 1.23
CA GLY A 101 16.57 6.29 -0.07
C GLY A 101 17.87 7.10 -0.05
N GLU A 102 18.74 6.89 0.94
CA GLU A 102 20.00 7.58 1.08
C GLU A 102 21.06 6.97 0.14
N LEU A 103 21.92 7.79 -0.46
CA LEU A 103 23.10 7.32 -1.20
C LEU A 103 24.26 7.02 -0.23
N PRO A 104 25.26 6.22 -0.63
CA PRO A 104 26.48 6.07 0.15
C PRO A 104 27.14 7.43 0.42
N ALA A 105 27.75 7.59 1.59
CA ALA A 105 28.35 8.86 2.01
C ALA A 105 29.37 9.39 0.98
N ASP A 106 30.20 8.50 0.45
CA ASP A 106 31.28 8.84 -0.48
C ASP A 106 30.82 8.86 -1.95
N TRP A 107 29.55 8.57 -2.23
CA TRP A 107 29.01 8.45 -3.59
C TRP A 107 29.39 9.62 -4.49
N LYS A 108 29.28 10.85 -3.98
CA LYS A 108 29.59 12.05 -4.76
C LYS A 108 31.07 12.15 -5.11
N ALA A 109 31.96 11.79 -4.18
CA ALA A 109 33.40 11.81 -4.39
C ALA A 109 33.80 10.70 -5.38
N ASP A 110 33.30 9.48 -5.17
CA ASP A 110 33.60 8.33 -6.01
C ASP A 110 33.07 8.50 -7.44
N ALA A 111 31.83 8.97 -7.60
CA ALA A 111 31.24 9.24 -8.90
C ALA A 111 32.05 10.31 -9.66
N LYS A 112 32.49 11.37 -8.96
CA LYS A 112 33.32 12.41 -9.56
C LYS A 112 34.68 11.86 -10.00
N ALA A 113 35.39 11.15 -9.11
CA ALA A 113 36.68 10.55 -9.41
C ALA A 113 36.60 9.55 -10.58
N PHE A 114 35.51 8.79 -10.66
CA PHE A 114 35.24 7.87 -11.76
C PHE A 114 35.07 8.61 -13.10
N VAL A 115 34.29 9.69 -13.12
CA VAL A 115 34.11 10.54 -14.30
C VAL A 115 35.44 11.16 -14.75
N GLU A 116 36.22 11.72 -13.81
CA GLU A 116 37.54 12.32 -14.11
C GLU A 116 38.51 11.28 -14.69
N LYS A 117 38.52 10.05 -14.15
CA LYS A 117 39.37 8.96 -14.68
C LYS A 117 39.03 8.60 -16.12
N LEU A 118 37.75 8.54 -16.47
CA LEU A 118 37.30 8.27 -17.85
C LEU A 118 37.67 9.41 -18.80
N GLN A 119 37.54 10.66 -18.35
CA GLN A 119 37.94 11.83 -19.14
C GLN A 119 39.45 11.88 -19.38
N ALA A 120 40.27 11.45 -18.42
CA ALA A 120 41.72 11.40 -18.55
C ALA A 120 42.23 10.23 -19.42
N ASN A 121 41.41 9.18 -19.59
CA ASN A 121 41.75 8.00 -20.39
C ASN A 121 40.66 7.71 -21.43
N PRO A 122 40.44 8.63 -22.40
CA PRO A 122 39.50 8.38 -23.48
C PRO A 122 40.01 7.20 -24.32
N ALA A 123 39.10 6.32 -24.71
CA ALA A 123 39.38 5.18 -25.58
C ALA A 123 39.88 5.60 -26.97
#